data_AF-A0A949UK63-F1
#
_entry.id   AF-A0A949UK63-F1
#
_cell.length_a   1.000
_cell.length_b   1.000
_cell.length_c   1.000
_cell.angle_alpha   90.00
_cell.angle_beta   90.00
_cell.angle_gamma   90.00
#
_symmetry.space_group_name_H-M   'P 1'
#
loop_
_entity.id
_entity.type
_entity.pdbx_description
1 polymer ?
#
loop_
_entity_poly.entity_id
_entity_poly.type
_entity_poly.pdbx_seq_one_letter_code
_entity_poly.pdbx_strand_id
1 'polypeptide(L)' 'MTNTVHCQKYDKELEGMARAPFPGPRGEEIFKSTSQAAWTEWLKLQTMLINEKRLSVLDKEAQAYLAEQR' A
#
# COMPACT_ATOMS: atom_id res chain seq x y z
N MET A 1 -5.65 20.45 5.33
CA MET A 1 -6.70 20.05 4.38
C MET A 1 -6.63 18.55 4.25
N THR A 2 -7.68 17.85 4.63
CA THR A 2 -7.79 16.39 4.52
C THR A 2 -8.04 16.04 3.06
N ASN A 3 -7.03 15.50 2.37
CA ASN A 3 -7.20 14.98 1.02
C ASN A 3 -8.04 13.72 1.12
N THR A 4 -9.34 13.77 0.81
CA THR A 4 -10.18 12.58 0.73
C THR A 4 -9.92 11.83 -0.56
N VAL A 5 -9.82 10.51 -0.48
CA VAL A 5 -9.63 9.61 -1.62
C VAL A 5 -10.68 8.52 -1.59
N HIS A 6 -11.10 8.08 -2.76
CA HIS A 6 -12.01 6.96 -2.89
C HIS A 6 -11.22 5.66 -2.70
N CYS A 7 -11.40 5.03 -1.53
CA CYS A 7 -10.67 3.82 -1.21
C CYS A 7 -11.31 2.60 -1.87
N GLN A 8 -10.65 1.99 -2.85
CA GLN A 8 -11.14 0.79 -3.53
C GLN A 8 -11.41 -0.38 -2.58
N LYS A 9 -10.64 -0.49 -1.48
CA LYS A 9 -10.79 -1.58 -0.50
C LYS A 9 -12.07 -1.46 0.35
N TYR A 10 -12.45 -0.24 0.71
CA TYR A 10 -13.61 0.01 1.58
C TYR A 10 -14.83 0.56 0.82
N ASP A 11 -14.67 0.83 -0.48
CA ASP A 11 -15.65 1.45 -1.37
C ASP A 11 -16.24 2.76 -0.82
N LYS A 12 -15.40 3.53 -0.11
CA LYS A 12 -15.81 4.73 0.63
C LYS A 12 -14.76 5.83 0.50
N GLU A 13 -15.21 7.07 0.59
CA GLU A 13 -14.34 8.23 0.71
C GLU A 13 -13.73 8.26 2.12
N LEU A 14 -12.41 8.16 2.18
CA LEU A 14 -11.63 8.16 3.41
C LEU A 14 -10.47 9.14 3.27
N GLU A 15 -9.81 9.46 4.38
CA GLU A 15 -8.59 10.24 4.34
C GLU A 15 -7.52 9.52 3.51
N GLY A 16 -7.09 10.18 2.45
CA GLY A 16 -5.97 9.81 1.62
C GLY A 16 -4.64 10.02 2.33
N MET A 17 -3.62 9.38 1.78
CA MET A 17 -2.27 9.53 2.30
C MET A 17 -1.78 10.98 2.14
N ALA A 18 -0.84 11.40 2.98
CA ALA A 18 -0.19 12.71 2.85
C ALA A 18 0.84 12.76 1.71
N ARG A 19 1.43 11.61 1.34
CA ARG A 19 2.37 11.47 0.23
C ARG A 19 2.23 10.11 -0.46
N ALA A 20 2.60 10.04 -1.74
CA ALA A 20 2.71 8.77 -2.43
C ALA A 20 3.83 7.91 -1.80
N PRO A 21 3.61 6.60 -1.59
CA PRO A 21 4.59 5.72 -0.95
C PRO A 21 5.80 5.41 -1.85
N PHE A 22 5.62 5.44 -3.17
CA PHE A 22 6.67 5.20 -4.15
C PHE A 22 6.68 6.31 -5.20
N PRO A 23 7.86 6.68 -5.73
CA PRO A 23 7.94 7.56 -6.90
C PRO A 23 7.48 6.82 -8.16
N GLY A 24 6.80 7.53 -9.05
CA GLY A 24 6.35 7.03 -10.35
C GLY A 24 4.84 6.80 -10.46
N PRO A 25 4.35 6.42 -11.66
CA PRO A 25 2.91 6.34 -11.96
C PRO A 25 2.18 5.34 -11.05
N ARG A 26 2.81 4.21 -10.74
CA ARG A 26 2.27 3.20 -9.82
C ARG A 26 2.02 3.73 -8.41
N GLY A 27 2.87 4.66 -7.93
CA GLY A 27 2.72 5.26 -6.61
C GLY A 27 1.60 6.30 -6.57
N GLU A 28 1.42 7.05 -7.65
CA GLU A 28 0.29 7.95 -7.84
C GLU A 28 -1.05 7.22 -7.91
N GLU A 29 -1.10 6.05 -8.56
CA GLU A 29 -2.31 5.22 -8.59
C GLU A 29 -2.69 4.74 -7.18
N ILE A 30 -1.72 4.26 -6.37
CA ILE A 30 -1.99 3.92 -4.94
C ILE A 30 -2.53 5.15 -4.22
N PHE A 31 -1.86 6.28 -4.39
CA PHE A 31 -2.20 7.51 -3.69
C PHE A 31 -3.64 7.96 -3.98
N LYS A 32 -4.13 7.78 -5.21
CA LYS A 32 -5.49 8.16 -5.63
C LYS A 32 -6.57 7.12 -5.28
N SER A 33 -6.20 5.83 -5.17
CA SER A 33 -7.14 4.71 -4.97
C SER A 33 -7.15 4.12 -3.56
N THR A 34 -6.16 4.45 -2.72
CA THR A 34 -5.93 3.83 -1.41
C THR A 34 -5.89 4.89 -0.33
N SER A 35 -6.73 4.71 0.70
CA SER A 35 -6.75 5.59 1.88
C SER A 35 -5.57 5.32 2.81
N GLN A 36 -5.27 6.27 3.69
CA GLN A 36 -4.26 6.13 4.74
C GLN A 36 -4.56 4.94 5.67
N ALA A 37 -5.84 4.67 5.95
CA ALA A 37 -6.26 3.52 6.75
C ALA A 37 -5.93 2.19 6.06
N ALA A 38 -6.32 2.05 4.78
CA ALA A 38 -6.02 0.85 3.98
C ALA A 38 -4.52 0.63 3.84
N TRP A 39 -3.75 1.70 3.62
CA TRP A 39 -2.30 1.63 3.51
C TRP A 39 -1.63 1.16 4.81
N THR A 40 -2.11 1.64 5.96
CA THR A 40 -1.59 1.23 7.27
C THR A 40 -1.85 -0.26 7.53
N GLU A 41 -3.02 -0.75 7.13
CA GLU A 41 -3.36 -2.17 7.23
C GLU A 41 -2.50 -3.02 6.29
N TRP A 42 -2.28 -2.53 5.08
CA TRP A 42 -1.36 -3.14 4.12
C TRP A 42 0.07 -3.27 4.67
N LEU A 43 0.62 -2.22 5.29
CA LEU A 43 1.96 -2.27 5.91
C LEU A 43 2.07 -3.31 7.02
N LYS A 44 1.02 -3.47 7.83
CA LYS A 44 0.97 -4.53 8.86
C LYS A 44 0.98 -5.91 8.23
N LEU A 45 0.15 -6.12 7.21
CA LEU A 45 0.08 -7.39 6.49
C LEU A 45 1.39 -7.70 5.76
N GLN A 46 2.01 -6.70 5.12
CA GLN A 46 3.34 -6.80 4.52
C GLN A 46 4.38 -7.24 5.56
N THR A 47 4.39 -6.62 6.73
CA THR A 47 5.33 -6.98 7.81
C THR A 47 5.11 -8.42 8.29
N MET A 48 3.85 -8.85 8.43
CA MET A 48 3.51 -10.23 8.79
C MET A 48 3.98 -11.22 7.72
N LEU A 49 3.70 -10.96 6.44
CA LEU A 49 4.15 -11.80 5.32
C LEU A 49 5.68 -11.88 5.25
N ILE A 50 6.38 -10.76 5.43
CA ILE A 50 7.85 -10.70 5.46
C ILE A 50 8.39 -11.60 6.57
N ASN A 51 7.83 -11.52 7.77
CA ASN A 51 8.30 -12.32 8.91
C ASN A 51 7.97 -13.81 8.73
N GLU A 52 6.75 -14.13 8.29
CA GLU A 52 6.26 -15.51 8.18
C GLU A 52 6.97 -16.28 7.06
N LYS A 53 7.17 -15.65 5.91
CA LYS A 53 7.89 -16.23 4.77
C LYS A 53 9.40 -15.94 4.78
N ARG A 54 9.89 -15.23 5.81
CA ARG A 54 11.28 -14.72 5.91
C ARG A 54 11.75 -14.05 4.61
N LEU A 55 10.87 -13.24 4.02
CA LEU A 55 11.16 -12.56 2.76
C LEU A 55 12.19 -11.46 2.99
N SER A 56 13.21 -11.40 2.13
CA SER A 56 14.14 -10.28 2.15
C SER A 56 13.57 -9.13 1.32
N VAL A 57 13.40 -7.94 1.89
CA VAL A 57 12.91 -6.74 1.19
C VAL A 57 13.81 -6.29 0.03
N LEU A 58 15.04 -6.80 0.00
CA LEU A 58 16.03 -6.56 -1.06
C LEU A 58 15.90 -7.56 -2.22
N ASP A 59 15.19 -8.67 -1.99
CA ASP A 59 15.01 -9.70 -3.00
C ASP A 59 13.91 -9.31 -3.98
N LYS A 60 14.18 -9.47 -5.28
CA LYS A 60 13.23 -9.09 -6.33
C LYS A 60 12.00 -9.99 -6.36
N GLU A 61 12.13 -11.28 -6.00
CA GLU A 61 10.97 -12.17 -5.90
C GLU A 61 10.08 -11.78 -4.72
N ALA A 62 10.67 -11.41 -3.59
CA ALA A 62 9.91 -10.89 -2.46
C ALA A 62 9.16 -9.59 -2.82
N GLN A 63 9.80 -8.68 -3.55
CA GLN A 63 9.15 -7.46 -4.04
C GLN A 63 8.01 -7.76 -5.02
N ALA A 64 8.20 -8.72 -5.94
CA ALA A 64 7.16 -9.16 -6.86
C ALA A 64 5.98 -9.80 -6.12
N TYR A 65 6.25 -10.69 -5.16
CA TYR A 65 5.24 -11.33 -4.34
C TYR A 65 4.43 -10.32 -3.54
N LEU A 66 5.11 -9.37 -2.87
CA LEU A 66 4.43 -8.32 -2.12
C LEU A 66 3.65 -7.37 -3.05
N ALA A 67 4.11 -7.13 -4.27
CA ALA A 67 3.38 -6.33 -5.25
C ALA A 67 2.13 -7.03 -5.79
N GLU A 68 2.12 -8.36 -5.85
CA GLU A 68 0.96 -9.16 -6.28
C GLU A 68 -0.14 -9.24 -5.21
N GLN A 69 0.24 -9.18 -3.92
CA GLN A 69 -0.70 -9.27 -2.81
C GLN A 69 -1.44 -7.95 -2.51
N ARG A 70 -1.09 -6.86 -3.20
CA ARG A 70 -1.61 -5.50 -3.01
C ARG A 70 -2.99 -5.29 -3.62
#